data_AF-A0A913XE74-F1
#
_entry.id   AF-A0A913XE74-F1
#
_cell.length_a   1.000
_cell.length_b   1.000
_cell.length_c   1.000
_cell.angle_alpha   90.00
_cell.angle_beta   90.00
_cell.angle_gamma   90.00
#
_symmetry.space_group_name_H-M   'P 1'
#
loop_
_entity.id
_entity.type
_entity.pdbx_description
1 polymer ?
#
loop_
_entity_poly.entity_id
_entity_poly.type
_entity_poly.pdbx_seq_one_letter_code
_entity_poly.pdbx_strand_id
1 'polypeptide(L)'
;MAVCVAVIGKENYPLFLRTVSPEEELKFHYTVHTSLDVVEEKVSSLTKSSNDPRELYLGLLYPTEDYKVYGYVTNTKIKFVIVVETANTTLRDNEIRTMFRKLHVAYTDMFCNPFYNPGENITSRRFEVIIKEMLKED
;
A
#
# COMPACT_ATOMS: atom_id res chain seq x y z
N MET A 1 -9.28 10.74 -0.12
CA MET A 1 -8.24 10.50 0.91
C MET A 1 -8.32 9.05 1.36
N ALA A 2 -7.20 8.46 1.77
CA ALA A 2 -7.11 7.06 2.19
C ALA A 2 -7.48 6.88 3.68
N VAL A 3 -7.94 5.68 4.04
CA VAL A 3 -8.28 5.31 5.42
C VAL A 3 -7.18 4.47 6.06
N CYS A 4 -6.49 3.65 5.27
CA CYS A 4 -5.34 2.87 5.69
C CYS A 4 -4.28 2.83 4.60
N VAL A 5 -3.02 2.91 5.02
CA VAL A 5 -1.84 2.68 4.17
C VAL A 5 -0.95 1.65 4.85
N ALA A 6 -0.57 0.62 4.12
CA ALA A 6 0.30 -0.44 4.61
C ALA A 6 1.46 -0.73 3.64
N VAL A 7 2.60 -1.06 4.25
CA VAL A 7 3.80 -1.56 3.56
C VAL A 7 4.08 -2.96 4.09
N ILE A 8 4.18 -3.91 3.18
CA ILE A 8 4.40 -5.32 3.49
C ILE A 8 5.71 -5.76 2.84
N GLY A 9 6.53 -6.45 3.64
CA GLY A 9 7.81 -6.98 3.22
C GLY A 9 7.69 -8.06 2.14
N LYS A 10 8.85 -8.44 1.60
CA LYS A 10 8.96 -9.48 0.57
C LYS A 10 8.37 -10.82 1.05
N GLU A 11 8.57 -11.17 2.32
CA GLU A 11 8.13 -12.42 2.96
C GLU A 11 6.79 -12.25 3.71
N ASN A 12 5.97 -11.28 3.30
CA ASN A 12 4.61 -11.05 3.82
C ASN A 12 4.51 -10.62 5.29
N TYR A 13 5.62 -10.28 5.95
CA TYR A 13 5.58 -9.60 7.24
C TYR A 13 5.21 -8.12 7.08
N PRO A 14 4.38 -7.55 7.98
CA PRO A 14 4.04 -6.13 7.95
C PRO A 14 5.27 -5.31 8.35
N LEU A 15 5.67 -4.35 7.51
CA LEU A 15 6.75 -3.39 7.79
C LEU A 15 6.20 -2.09 8.38
N PHE A 16 4.99 -1.72 7.97
CA PHE A 16 4.32 -0.50 8.40
C PHE A 16 2.83 -0.64 8.13
N LEU A 17 2.00 -0.19 9.07
CA LEU A 17 0.57 -0.03 8.88
C LEU A 17 0.14 1.23 9.62
N ARG A 18 -0.66 2.08 8.96
CA ARG A 18 -1.23 3.26 9.57
C ARG A 18 -2.65 3.47 9.10
N THR A 19 -3.53 3.71 10.06
CA THR A 19 -4.96 3.92 9.86
C THR A 19 -5.35 5.29 10.39
N VAL A 20 -6.49 5.82 9.94
CA VAL A 20 -7.08 7.05 10.49
C VAL A 20 -7.60 6.80 11.91
N SER A 21 -8.33 5.70 12.11
CA SER A 21 -8.83 5.29 13.42
C SER A 21 -7.96 4.18 14.02
N PRO A 22 -7.39 4.36 15.23
CA PRO A 22 -6.65 3.31 15.92
C PRO A 22 -7.57 2.17 16.39
N GLU A 23 -8.86 2.44 16.60
CA GLU A 23 -9.82 1.40 17.01
C GLU A 23 -10.04 0.34 15.91
N GLU A 24 -9.87 0.75 14.65
CA GLU A 24 -10.02 -0.13 13.48
C GLU A 24 -8.69 -0.78 13.03
N GLU A 25 -7.59 -0.58 13.76
CA GLU A 25 -6.27 -1.06 13.36
C GLU A 25 -6.26 -2.58 13.10
N LEU A 26 -6.87 -3.36 13.98
CA LEU A 26 -6.96 -4.81 13.84
C LEU A 26 -7.76 -5.22 12.59
N LYS A 27 -8.87 -4.53 12.30
CA LYS A 27 -9.70 -4.75 11.11
C LYS A 27 -8.87 -4.56 9.84
N PHE A 28 -8.13 -3.46 9.76
CA PHE A 28 -7.28 -3.18 8.61
C PHE A 28 -6.09 -4.13 8.49
N HIS A 29 -5.53 -4.62 9.60
CA HIS A 29 -4.54 -5.70 9.56
C HIS A 29 -5.09 -6.94 8.83
N TYR A 30 -6.30 -7.38 9.17
CA TYR A 30 -6.94 -8.50 8.48
C TYR A 30 -7.21 -8.20 7.01
N THR A 31 -7.78 -7.04 6.69
CA THR A 31 -8.05 -6.62 5.29
C THR A 31 -6.78 -6.60 4.43
N VAL A 32 -5.69 -6.05 4.96
CA VAL A 32 -4.41 -6.00 4.26
C VAL A 32 -3.84 -7.40 4.10
N HIS A 33 -3.92 -8.26 5.13
CA HIS A 33 -3.38 -9.61 5.07
C HIS A 33 -4.12 -10.48 4.04
N THR A 34 -5.45 -10.44 4.00
CA THR A 34 -6.25 -11.18 3.00
C THR A 34 -6.03 -10.66 1.58
N SER A 35 -5.61 -9.39 1.42
CA SER A 35 -5.30 -8.84 0.10
C SER A 35 -4.05 -9.45 -0.55
N LEU A 36 -3.17 -10.08 0.25
CA LEU A 36 -1.92 -10.65 -0.24
C LEU A 36 -2.13 -11.81 -1.21
N ASP A 37 -3.19 -12.61 -1.02
CA ASP A 37 -3.54 -13.72 -1.91
C ASP A 37 -3.86 -13.19 -3.32
N VAL A 38 -4.65 -12.11 -3.41
CA VAL A 38 -5.01 -11.45 -4.67
C VAL A 38 -3.80 -10.79 -5.32
N VAL A 39 -2.90 -10.22 -4.52
CA VAL A 39 -1.63 -9.65 -5.01
C VAL A 39 -0.79 -10.75 -5.67
N GLU A 40 -0.66 -11.92 -5.04
CA GLU A 40 0.11 -13.04 -5.57
C GLU A 40 -0.48 -13.57 -6.89
N GLU A 41 -1.81 -13.70 -6.98
CA GLU A 41 -2.49 -14.09 -8.20
C GLU A 41 -2.26 -13.09 -9.35
N LYS A 42 -2.37 -11.79 -9.06
CA LYS A 42 -2.15 -10.73 -10.06
C LYS A 42 -0.69 -10.68 -10.54
N VAL A 43 0.27 -10.79 -9.63
CA VAL A 43 1.70 -10.85 -10.01
C VAL A 43 1.98 -12.10 -10.85
N SER A 44 1.37 -13.23 -10.52
CA SER A 44 1.51 -14.48 -11.26
C SER A 44 0.86 -14.45 -12.65
N SER A 45 -0.20 -13.67 -12.84
CA SER A 45 -0.84 -13.51 -14.16
C SER A 45 -0.13 -12.50 -15.07
N LEU A 46 0.46 -11.44 -14.50
CA LEU A 46 1.29 -10.47 -15.21
C LEU A 46 2.55 -11.10 -15.83
N THR A 47 3.11 -12.12 -15.19
CA THR A 47 4.28 -12.84 -15.75
C THR A 47 3.92 -13.74 -16.94
N LYS A 48 2.64 -14.06 -17.14
CA LYS A 48 2.15 -14.96 -18.20
C LYS A 48 1.53 -14.23 -19.39
N SER A 49 1.08 -13.00 -19.19
CA SER A 49 0.49 -12.15 -20.21
C SER A 49 1.51 -11.10 -20.63
N SER A 50 1.75 -10.95 -21.93
CA SER A 50 2.71 -10.03 -22.54
C SER A 50 2.33 -8.54 -22.41
N ASN A 51 1.75 -8.15 -21.27
CA ASN A 51 1.53 -6.76 -20.90
C ASN A 51 2.81 -6.24 -20.22
N ASP A 52 3.09 -4.95 -20.38
CA ASP A 52 4.36 -4.32 -20.01
C ASP A 52 4.89 -4.81 -18.65
N PRO A 53 6.01 -5.55 -18.58
CA PRO A 53 6.54 -6.14 -17.35
C PRO A 53 6.99 -5.10 -16.30
N ARG A 54 6.76 -3.81 -16.57
CA ARG A 54 7.09 -2.66 -15.73
C ARG A 54 5.88 -2.05 -15.03
N GLU A 55 4.66 -2.57 -15.22
CA GLU A 55 3.49 -2.05 -14.51
C GLU A 55 3.49 -2.53 -13.05
N LEU A 56 3.97 -1.66 -12.15
CA LEU A 56 4.05 -1.91 -10.70
C LEU A 56 2.70 -1.75 -9.98
N TYR A 57 1.73 -1.10 -10.63
CA TYR A 57 0.41 -0.83 -10.08
C TYR A 57 -0.56 -1.97 -10.44
N LEU A 58 -1.11 -2.65 -9.45
CA LEU A 58 -2.01 -3.79 -9.65
C LEU A 58 -3.49 -3.38 -9.80
N GLY A 59 -3.81 -2.11 -9.59
CA GLY A 59 -5.18 -1.61 -9.59
C GLY A 59 -5.94 -1.98 -8.32
N LEU A 60 -7.27 -1.99 -8.45
CA LEU A 60 -8.19 -2.49 -7.43
C LEU A 60 -7.94 -4.00 -7.24
N LEU A 61 -7.67 -4.42 -6.01
CA LEU A 61 -7.52 -5.84 -5.65
C LEU A 61 -8.91 -6.45 -5.46
N TYR A 62 -9.66 -5.95 -4.49
CA TYR A 62 -11.05 -6.31 -4.27
C TYR A 62 -11.81 -5.17 -3.57
N PRO A 63 -13.12 -5.04 -3.81
CA PRO A 63 -14.00 -4.21 -3.02
C PRO A 63 -14.55 -4.97 -1.81
N THR A 64 -14.75 -4.26 -0.70
CA THR A 64 -15.55 -4.64 0.47
C THR A 64 -16.77 -3.72 0.52
N GLU A 65 -17.73 -3.98 1.43
CA GLU A 65 -18.92 -3.14 1.62
C GLU A 65 -18.56 -1.66 1.78
N ASP A 66 -17.67 -1.35 2.74
CA ASP A 66 -17.33 0.03 3.08
C ASP A 66 -16.03 0.53 2.42
N TYR A 67 -15.20 -0.36 1.87
CA TYR A 67 -13.85 -0.01 1.41
C TYR A 67 -13.48 -0.60 0.05
N LYS A 68 -12.52 0.05 -0.62
CA LYS A 68 -11.83 -0.45 -1.80
C LYS A 68 -10.34 -0.61 -1.49
N VAL A 69 -9.81 -1.79 -1.78
CA VAL A 69 -8.41 -2.13 -1.51
C VAL A 69 -7.62 -2.07 -2.82
N TYR A 70 -6.59 -1.23 -2.88
CA TYR A 70 -5.71 -1.10 -4.04
C TYR A 70 -4.32 -1.64 -3.73
N GLY A 71 -3.66 -2.19 -4.76
CA GLY A 71 -2.35 -2.82 -4.63
C GLY A 71 -1.29 -2.23 -5.56
N TYR A 72 -0.06 -2.21 -5.07
CA TYR A 72 1.14 -1.87 -5.83
C TYR A 72 2.29 -2.75 -5.38
N VAL A 73 3.06 -3.31 -6.31
CA VAL A 73 4.19 -4.18 -6.00
C VAL A 73 5.43 -3.64 -6.69
N THR A 74 6.45 -3.35 -5.89
CA THR A 74 7.76 -2.91 -6.39
C THR A 74 8.50 -4.08 -7.06
N ASN A 75 9.49 -3.77 -7.89
CA ASN A 75 10.43 -4.75 -8.44
C ASN A 75 11.21 -5.54 -7.37
N THR A 76 11.34 -4.99 -6.15
CA THR A 76 11.96 -5.67 -4.99
C THR A 76 10.98 -6.55 -4.20
N LYS A 77 9.76 -6.74 -4.71
CA LYS A 77 8.67 -7.53 -4.10
C LYS A 77 8.13 -6.97 -2.77
N ILE A 78 8.43 -5.72 -2.46
CA ILE A 78 7.73 -4.95 -1.43
C ILE A 78 6.35 -4.59 -1.96
N LYS A 79 5.33 -4.79 -1.14
CA LYS A 79 3.91 -4.64 -1.49
C LYS A 79 3.36 -3.44 -0.74
N PHE A 80 2.76 -2.51 -1.45
CA PHE A 80 2.03 -1.40 -0.87
C PHE A 80 0.54 -1.65 -1.05
N VAL A 81 -0.21 -1.42 0.03
CA VAL A 81 -1.67 -1.55 0.03
C VAL A 81 -2.25 -0.23 0.53
N ILE A 82 -3.18 0.32 -0.23
CA ILE A 82 -3.93 1.52 0.15
C ILE A 82 -5.41 1.15 0.18
N VAL A 83 -6.04 1.43 1.32
CA VAL A 83 -7.48 1.21 1.54
C VAL A 83 -8.18 2.56 1.54
N VAL A 84 -9.25 2.68 0.77
CA VAL A 84 -10.06 3.90 0.65
C VAL A 84 -11.53 3.57 0.91
N GLU A 85 -12.31 4.51 1.44
CA GLU A 85 -13.76 4.37 1.58
C GLU A 85 -14.45 4.25 0.22
N THR A 86 -15.38 3.29 0.09
CA THR A 86 -16.20 3.11 -1.11
C THR A 86 -17.05 4.34 -1.42
N ALA A 87 -17.54 5.03 -0.37
CA ALA A 87 -18.32 6.26 -0.46
C ALA A 87 -17.54 7.43 -1.08
N ASN A 88 -16.21 7.37 -1.08
CA ASN A 88 -15.38 8.42 -1.67
C ASN A 88 -15.29 8.27 -3.20
N THR A 89 -16.29 8.79 -3.90
CA THR A 89 -16.38 8.76 -5.37
C THR A 89 -15.42 9.74 -6.07
N THR A 90 -14.79 10.64 -5.32
CA THR A 90 -13.89 11.67 -5.87
C THR A 90 -12.53 11.10 -6.25
N LEU A 91 -12.08 10.04 -5.55
CA LEU A 91 -10.79 9.40 -5.79
C LEU A 91 -10.82 8.60 -7.09
N ARG A 92 -10.21 9.16 -8.13
CA ARG A 92 -10.00 8.47 -9.41
C ARG A 92 -8.74 7.63 -9.39
N ASP A 93 -8.68 6.64 -10.26
CA ASP A 93 -7.52 5.74 -10.40
C ASP A 93 -6.18 6.48 -10.58
N ASN A 94 -6.18 7.62 -11.29
CA ASN A 94 -4.99 8.45 -11.45
C ASN A 94 -4.47 9.06 -10.13
N GLU A 95 -5.37 9.40 -9.21
CA GLU A 95 -5.02 9.92 -7.89
C GLU A 95 -4.45 8.80 -7.02
N ILE A 96 -5.04 7.60 -7.10
CA ILE A 96 -4.50 6.39 -6.44
C ILE A 96 -3.09 6.08 -6.94
N ARG A 97 -2.88 6.10 -8.26
CA ARG A 97 -1.54 5.94 -8.86
C ARG A 97 -0.56 7.01 -8.38
N THR A 98 -1.02 8.23 -8.17
CA THR A 98 -0.19 9.33 -7.66
C THR A 98 0.17 9.09 -6.18
N MET A 99 -0.77 8.63 -5.36
CA MET A 99 -0.49 8.24 -3.97
C MET A 99 0.54 7.11 -3.91
N PHE A 100 0.41 6.07 -4.73
CA PHE A 100 1.41 4.99 -4.78
C PHE A 100 2.79 5.48 -5.21
N ARG A 101 2.88 6.39 -6.19
CA ARG A 101 4.18 6.99 -6.58
C ARG A 101 4.80 7.77 -5.42
N LYS A 102 4.00 8.61 -4.74
CA LYS A 102 4.46 9.38 -3.58
C LYS A 102 4.91 8.47 -2.44
N LEU A 103 4.18 7.37 -2.19
CA LEU A 103 4.54 6.36 -1.18
C LEU A 103 5.82 5.62 -1.55
N HIS A 104 5.99 5.27 -2.82
CA HIS A 104 7.21 4.60 -3.30
C HIS A 104 8.43 5.51 -3.12
N VAL A 105 8.36 6.78 -3.52
CA VAL A 105 9.46 7.74 -3.31
C VAL A 105 9.77 7.90 -1.82
N ALA A 106 8.76 8.03 -0.97
CA ALA A 106 8.96 8.12 0.48
C ALA A 106 9.61 6.86 1.06
N TYR A 107 9.22 5.68 0.59
CA TYR A 107 9.81 4.41 0.99
C TYR A 107 11.27 4.31 0.53
N THR A 108 11.59 4.71 -0.70
CA THR A 108 12.99 4.69 -1.19
C THR A 108 13.88 5.65 -0.42
N ASP A 109 13.42 6.87 -0.14
CA ASP A 109 14.18 7.85 0.64
C ASP A 109 14.46 7.34 2.07
N MET A 110 13.46 6.69 2.65
CA MET A 110 13.55 6.07 3.97
C MET A 110 14.49 4.85 3.96
N PHE A 111 14.40 3.99 2.94
CA PHE A 111 15.24 2.80 2.78
C PHE A 111 16.71 3.16 2.50
N CYS A 112 16.97 4.26 1.80
CA CYS A 112 18.31 4.78 1.54
C CYS A 112 19.00 5.40 2.78
N ASN A 113 18.35 5.40 3.95
CA ASN A 113 18.99 5.80 5.19
C ASN A 113 20.00 4.71 5.64
N PRO A 114 21.30 5.03 5.81
CA PRO A 114 22.32 4.04 6.20
C PRO A 114 22.10 3.44 7.59
N PHE A 115 21.24 4.03 8.43
CA PHE A 115 20.87 3.52 9.75
C PHE A 115 19.61 2.66 9.75
N TYR A 116 18.96 2.48 8.59
CA TYR A 116 17.82 1.58 8.50
C TYR A 116 18.29 0.15 8.25
N ASN A 117 17.82 -0.79 9.07
CA ASN A 117 18.03 -2.20 8.84
C ASN A 117 16.88 -2.75 7.98
N PRO A 118 17.17 -3.27 6.77
CA PRO A 118 16.14 -3.86 5.93
C PRO A 118 15.42 -5.01 6.62
N GLY A 119 14.09 -4.94 6.67
CA GLY A 119 13.22 -5.94 7.29
C GLY A 119 12.73 -5.57 8.69
N GLU A 120 13.26 -4.51 9.29
CA GLU A 120 12.71 -3.93 10.52
C GLU A 120 11.52 -3.01 10.22
N ASN A 121 10.67 -2.84 11.24
CA ASN A 121 9.54 -1.92 11.17
C ASN A 121 10.00 -0.50 10.81
N ILE A 122 9.24 0.16 9.94
CA ILE A 122 9.56 1.53 9.51
C ILE A 122 9.17 2.51 10.63
N THR A 123 10.16 3.18 11.21
CA THR A 123 9.99 4.16 12.31
C THR A 123 10.32 5.60 11.92
N SER A 124 10.56 5.85 10.62
CA SER A 124 10.97 7.16 10.11
C SER A 124 9.86 8.19 10.24
N ARG A 125 10.12 9.26 11.02
CA ARG A 125 9.17 10.37 11.19
C ARG A 125 8.82 11.08 9.88
N ARG A 126 9.79 11.24 8.97
CA ARG A 126 9.56 11.88 7.66
C ARG A 126 8.61 11.04 6.80
N PHE A 127 8.77 9.72 6.85
CA PHE A 127 7.89 8.79 6.16
C PHE A 127 6.46 8.85 6.73
N GLU A 128 6.33 8.87 8.06
CA GLU A 128 5.01 9.00 8.71
C GLU A 128 4.29 10.30 8.33
N VAL A 129 4.98 11.44 8.26
CA VAL A 129 4.37 12.73 7.84
C VAL A 129 3.79 12.63 6.44
N ILE A 130 4.53 12.02 5.49
CA ILE A 130 4.06 11.84 4.12
C ILE A 130 2.79 10.96 4.07
N ILE A 131 2.73 9.92 4.90
CA ILE A 131 1.55 9.04 4.97
C ILE A 131 0.36 9.76 5.61
N LYS A 132 0.58 10.55 6.67
CA LYS A 132 -0.49 11.36 7.28
C LYS A 132 -1.13 12.31 6.28
N GLU A 133 -0.36 12.94 5.39
CA GLU A 133 -0.91 13.77 4.30
C GLU A 133 -1.76 12.99 3.28
N MET A 134 -1.59 11.67 3.17
CA MET A 134 -2.42 10.81 2.30
C MET A 134 -3.70 10.32 3.01
N LEU A 135 -3.62 10.18 4.33
CA LEU A 135 -4.73 9.79 5.18
C LEU A 135 -5.71 10.96 5.30
N LYS A 136 -6.99 10.62 5.46
CA LYS A 136 -8.02 11.61 5.78
C LYS A 136 -7.85 11.99 7.25
N GLU A 137 -7.25 13.14 7.54
CA GLU A 137 -7.40 13.77 8.87
C GLU A 137 -8.63 14.69 8.77
N ASP A 138 -9.65 14.41 9.60
CA ASP A 138 -10.79 15.30 9.81
C ASP A 138 -10.36 16.57 10.58
#